data_AF-A0A254N5Y4-F1
#
_entry.id   AF-A0A254N5Y4-F1
#
_cell.length_a   1.000
_cell.length_b   1.000
_cell.length_c   1.000
_cell.angle_alpha   90.00
_cell.angle_beta   90.00
_cell.angle_gamma   90.00
#
_symmetry.space_group_name_H-M   'P 1'
#
loop_
_entity.id
_entity.type
_entity.pdbx_description
1 polymer ?
#
loop_
_entity_poly.entity_id
_entity_poly.type
_entity_poly.pdbx_seq_one_letter_code
_entity_poly.pdbx_strand_id
1 'polypeptide(L)'
;MDNNRFDSEQGALHGEPQSAIAPGVNLARRRLFRGAGGGAGVLLAVSAKSALGGGVCRSPSAIMSGNTSPRPASSTVCSGGRSPGFWVQPQHSPYWAPAGATFPQVNGNIVTCTTALQKVVFTDITNQGTSLQSVFPGWTCKTQYQGSVSLWWVLNAPNDAIFGGAAGSGQLLRHLTAAWLNAGYFTSNSTRYPMTKAQVVDMWTQLSKTGMYCPGSMKCSKPWSPAEVIAYISGMYDDNAAVDNLCKQ
;
A
#
# COMPACT_ATOMS: atom_id res chain seq x y z
N MET A 1 84.74 32.24 2.10
CA MET A 1 85.41 33.33 1.37
C MET A 1 85.60 32.86 -0.05
N ASP A 2 85.44 33.80 -0.97
CA ASP A 2 85.75 33.75 -2.41
C ASP A 2 84.70 33.22 -3.39
N ASN A 3 83.98 34.22 -3.91
CA ASN A 3 83.33 34.29 -5.21
C ASN A 3 84.37 34.28 -6.34
N ASN A 4 84.05 33.67 -7.49
CA ASN A 4 83.80 34.36 -8.78
C ASN A 4 84.01 33.47 -10.02
N ARG A 5 83.23 33.81 -11.07
CA ARG A 5 83.51 33.76 -12.53
C ARG A 5 82.94 32.55 -13.29
N PHE A 6 81.84 32.69 -14.07
CA PHE A 6 81.70 33.19 -15.48
C PHE A 6 82.61 32.40 -16.45
N ASP A 7 82.17 31.72 -17.51
CA ASP A 7 81.21 32.09 -18.56
C ASP A 7 80.74 30.89 -19.43
N SER A 8 79.59 31.09 -20.10
CA SER A 8 79.18 30.64 -21.46
C SER A 8 78.70 29.20 -21.78
N GLU A 9 77.39 29.14 -22.10
CA GLU A 9 76.77 28.66 -23.37
C GLU A 9 77.16 27.26 -23.93
N GLN A 10 76.30 26.35 -24.37
CA GLN A 10 74.92 26.34 -24.90
C GLN A 10 74.46 24.86 -24.91
N GLY A 11 73.17 24.60 -24.68
CA GLY A 11 72.60 23.25 -24.78
C GLY A 11 71.15 23.18 -24.31
N ALA A 12 70.28 23.95 -24.94
CA ALA A 12 68.85 23.98 -24.63
C ALA A 12 68.14 22.76 -25.23
N LEU A 13 67.46 21.98 -24.38
CA LEU A 13 66.12 21.44 -24.63
C LEU A 13 65.47 21.27 -23.24
N HIS A 14 64.67 22.26 -22.88
CA HIS A 14 63.92 22.34 -21.63
C HIS A 14 62.70 21.43 -21.66
N GLY A 15 62.37 20.92 -20.48
CA GLY A 15 61.24 20.04 -20.23
C GLY A 15 59.86 20.70 -20.36
N GLU A 16 58.90 19.79 -20.48
CA GLU A 16 57.44 19.83 -20.29
C GLU A 16 56.87 20.97 -19.42
N PRO A 17 55.58 21.38 -19.58
CA PRO A 17 54.46 20.41 -19.53
C PRO A 17 53.17 20.75 -20.30
N GLN A 18 52.39 19.74 -20.72
CA GLN A 18 50.93 19.82 -20.62
C GLN A 18 50.21 18.45 -20.67
N SER A 19 49.79 18.04 -19.46
CA SER A 19 48.50 17.45 -19.11
C SER A 19 47.98 16.20 -19.84
N ALA A 20 48.16 15.05 -19.19
CA ALA A 20 47.13 14.00 -19.13
C ALA A 20 46.86 13.66 -17.64
N ILE A 21 45.65 13.99 -17.17
CA ILE A 21 45.23 13.83 -15.78
C ILE A 21 44.79 12.38 -15.53
N ALA A 22 45.44 11.73 -14.57
CA ALA A 22 44.90 10.70 -13.68
C ALA A 22 45.15 11.17 -12.23
N PRO A 23 44.63 10.56 -11.15
CA PRO A 23 43.45 9.71 -10.92
C PRO A 23 42.52 10.35 -9.84
N GLY A 24 41.41 9.70 -9.44
CA GLY A 24 40.59 10.22 -8.35
C GLY A 24 39.50 9.28 -7.84
N VAL A 25 39.86 8.11 -7.32
CA VAL A 25 38.93 7.26 -6.58
C VAL A 25 38.68 7.92 -5.22
N ASN A 26 37.46 8.43 -5.04
CA ASN A 26 37.05 9.14 -3.83
C ASN A 26 36.73 8.11 -2.71
N LEU A 27 37.74 7.82 -1.90
CA LEU A 27 37.69 6.89 -0.76
C LEU A 27 37.48 7.68 0.54
N ALA A 28 36.25 8.15 0.83
CA ALA A 28 35.69 8.33 2.19
C ALA A 28 34.41 9.20 2.20
N ARG A 29 33.24 8.59 1.98
CA ARG A 29 31.98 8.92 2.68
C ARG A 29 31.17 7.63 2.83
N ARG A 30 31.51 6.80 3.82
CA ARG A 30 30.92 6.75 5.18
C ARG A 30 29.69 5.83 5.25
N ARG A 31 30.01 4.55 5.42
CA ARG A 31 29.47 3.59 6.41
C ARG A 31 27.94 3.52 6.57
N LEU A 32 27.34 2.46 6.04
CA LEU A 32 26.26 1.75 6.75
C LEU A 32 26.06 0.31 6.24
N PHE A 33 27.09 -0.53 6.34
CA PHE A 33 26.91 -1.99 6.29
C PHE A 33 27.83 -2.64 7.34
N ARG A 34 27.33 -2.69 8.58
CA ARG A 34 27.73 -3.64 9.63
C ARG A 34 26.87 -3.33 10.87
N GLY A 35 25.75 -4.04 10.97
CA GLY A 35 24.83 -4.00 12.10
C GLY A 35 23.83 -5.14 11.93
N ALA A 36 23.91 -6.13 12.82
CA ALA A 36 23.11 -7.34 12.83
C ALA A 36 21.63 -7.05 13.16
N GLY A 37 20.74 -7.91 12.65
CA GLY A 37 19.40 -8.11 13.20
C GLY A 37 18.27 -7.32 12.52
N GLY A 38 17.42 -8.04 11.78
CA GLY A 38 16.01 -7.67 11.53
C GLY A 38 15.76 -6.48 10.61
N GLY A 39 15.46 -6.72 9.33
CA GLY A 39 15.07 -5.62 8.45
C GLY A 39 14.80 -5.97 6.99
N ALA A 40 14.15 -7.10 6.70
CA ALA A 40 13.60 -7.37 5.38
C ALA A 40 12.16 -6.85 5.32
N GLY A 41 11.96 -5.56 5.01
CA GLY A 41 10.61 -4.98 4.96
C GLY A 41 10.36 -3.87 3.94
N VAL A 42 11.38 -3.24 3.36
CA VAL A 42 11.19 -1.96 2.63
C VAL A 42 11.41 -2.04 1.11
N LEU A 43 11.89 -3.16 0.56
CA LEU A 43 12.18 -3.23 -0.88
C LEU A 43 10.97 -3.58 -1.77
N LEU A 44 9.84 -4.02 -1.22
CA LEU A 44 8.64 -4.39 -2.01
C LEU A 44 7.63 -3.23 -2.20
N ALA A 45 7.63 -2.24 -1.30
CA ALA A 45 6.76 -1.06 -1.45
C ALA A 45 7.17 -0.19 -2.65
N VAL A 46 8.48 -0.16 -2.96
CA VAL A 46 9.02 0.59 -4.10
C VAL A 46 8.64 -0.06 -5.43
N SER A 47 8.51 -1.39 -5.51
CA SER A 47 8.07 -2.04 -6.76
C SER A 47 6.62 -1.75 -7.15
N ALA A 48 5.74 -1.39 -6.20
CA ALA A 48 4.41 -0.92 -6.53
C ALA A 48 4.49 0.43 -7.24
N LYS A 49 5.18 1.42 -6.65
CA LYS A 49 5.23 2.80 -7.18
C LYS A 49 6.26 3.03 -8.31
N SER A 50 7.35 2.25 -8.39
CA SER A 50 8.36 2.35 -9.45
C SER A 50 8.04 1.52 -10.70
N ALA A 51 7.07 0.58 -10.63
CA ALA A 51 6.36 0.09 -11.82
C ALA A 51 5.26 1.07 -12.31
N LEU A 52 5.07 2.17 -11.58
CA LEU A 52 4.03 3.21 -11.68
C LEU A 52 4.60 4.56 -12.17
N GLY A 53 5.81 4.58 -12.77
CA GLY A 53 6.48 5.76 -13.33
C GLY A 53 5.78 6.46 -14.49
N GLY A 54 4.58 6.04 -14.83
CA GLY A 54 3.57 6.78 -15.58
C GLY A 54 2.22 6.25 -15.11
N GLY A 55 1.23 7.11 -14.92
CA GLY A 55 -0.09 6.78 -14.35
C GLY A 55 -0.88 5.74 -15.15
N VAL A 56 -0.40 4.50 -15.18
CA VAL A 56 -0.95 3.36 -15.90
C VAL A 56 -1.37 2.35 -14.85
N CYS A 57 -2.68 2.07 -14.75
CA CYS A 57 -3.22 0.97 -13.96
C CYS A 57 -2.45 -0.31 -14.24
N ARG A 58 -1.87 -0.94 -13.21
CA ARG A 58 -1.45 -2.34 -13.29
C ARG A 58 -2.28 -3.18 -12.34
N SER A 59 -3.05 -4.09 -12.91
CA SER A 59 -3.71 -5.15 -12.14
C SER A 59 -2.65 -6.06 -11.49
N PRO A 60 -3.01 -6.85 -10.48
CA PRO A 60 -2.10 -7.83 -9.86
C PRO A 60 -1.43 -8.74 -10.91
N SER A 61 -2.20 -9.18 -11.91
CA SER A 61 -1.71 -10.00 -13.01
C SER A 61 -0.70 -9.28 -13.91
N ALA A 62 -0.85 -7.97 -14.12
CA ALA A 62 0.08 -7.16 -14.92
C ALA A 62 1.42 -6.91 -14.21
N ILE A 63 1.43 -6.93 -12.87
CA ILE A 63 2.67 -6.87 -12.07
C ILE A 63 3.43 -8.19 -12.20
N MET A 64 2.75 -9.32 -12.08
CA MET A 64 3.42 -10.63 -12.19
C MET A 64 3.95 -10.91 -13.59
N SER A 65 3.24 -10.49 -14.64
CA SER A 65 3.67 -10.72 -16.02
C SER A 65 4.77 -9.76 -16.49
N GLY A 66 5.20 -8.80 -15.66
CA GLY A 66 6.18 -7.79 -16.06
C GLY A 66 5.68 -6.87 -17.17
N ASN A 67 4.37 -6.84 -17.46
CA ASN A 67 3.78 -6.10 -18.57
C ASN A 67 4.40 -6.48 -19.94
N THR A 68 4.60 -7.77 -20.20
CA THR A 68 5.20 -8.32 -21.44
C THR A 68 4.43 -8.02 -22.74
N SER A 69 3.27 -7.35 -22.66
CA SER A 69 2.54 -6.82 -23.81
C SER A 69 2.06 -5.39 -23.52
N PRO A 70 2.92 -4.36 -23.67
CA PRO A 70 2.49 -2.97 -23.55
C PRO A 70 1.57 -2.62 -24.73
N ARG A 71 0.27 -2.42 -24.48
CA ARG A 71 -0.63 -1.88 -25.49
C ARG A 71 -0.26 -0.41 -25.73
N PRO A 72 -0.10 0.07 -26.99
CA PRO A 72 0.32 1.44 -27.23
C PRO A 72 -0.77 2.43 -26.78
N ALA A 73 -0.37 3.38 -25.94
CA ALA A 73 -1.01 4.68 -25.69
C ALA A 73 -2.55 4.73 -25.57
N SER A 74 -3.05 4.48 -24.37
CA SER A 74 -3.98 5.45 -23.76
C SER A 74 -3.46 5.79 -22.38
N SER A 75 -3.18 7.06 -22.12
CA SER A 75 -2.79 7.59 -20.81
C SER A 75 -4.00 7.61 -19.88
N THR A 76 -4.61 6.44 -19.68
CA THR A 76 -5.72 6.27 -18.76
C THR A 76 -5.15 6.35 -17.35
N VAL A 77 -5.13 7.58 -16.83
CA VAL A 77 -4.78 7.86 -15.44
C VAL A 77 -5.78 7.10 -14.59
N CYS A 78 -5.26 6.19 -13.78
CA CYS A 78 -6.04 5.43 -12.85
C CYS A 78 -5.98 6.07 -11.48
N SER A 79 -7.08 6.00 -10.73
CA SER A 79 -6.99 6.38 -9.32
C SER A 79 -6.30 5.27 -8.54
N GLY A 80 -5.30 5.64 -7.77
CA GLY A 80 -4.72 4.82 -6.71
C GLY A 80 -5.71 4.48 -5.58
N GLY A 81 -6.87 5.14 -5.56
CA GLY A 81 -7.94 4.88 -4.62
C GLY A 81 -7.66 5.50 -3.24
N ARG A 82 -8.61 5.30 -2.34
CA ARG A 82 -8.61 5.87 -0.99
C ARG A 82 -8.31 4.79 0.05
N SER A 83 -7.51 5.14 1.06
CA SER A 83 -7.11 4.23 2.15
C SER A 83 -8.28 3.88 3.09
N PRO A 84 -8.13 2.86 3.96
CA PRO A 84 -9.11 2.56 5.00
C PRO A 84 -9.44 3.76 5.90
N GLY A 85 -8.46 4.63 6.16
CA GLY A 85 -8.63 5.85 6.95
C GLY A 85 -9.59 6.84 6.33
N PHE A 86 -9.68 6.89 5.00
CA PHE A 86 -10.71 7.68 4.34
C PHE A 86 -12.10 7.08 4.58
N TRP A 87 -12.25 5.78 4.33
CA TRP A 87 -13.56 5.11 4.29
C TRP A 87 -14.23 4.94 5.66
N VAL A 88 -13.44 4.91 6.74
CA VAL A 88 -13.95 4.77 8.11
C VAL A 88 -14.60 6.04 8.63
N GLN A 89 -14.28 7.19 8.05
CA GLN A 89 -14.65 8.49 8.60
C GLN A 89 -16.13 8.81 8.32
N PRO A 90 -16.95 9.16 9.35
CA PRO A 90 -18.37 9.45 9.18
C PRO A 90 -18.67 10.56 8.16
N GLN A 91 -17.81 11.58 8.07
CA GLN A 91 -17.91 12.67 7.10
C GLN A 91 -17.79 12.19 5.64
N HIS A 92 -17.23 11.01 5.42
CA HIS A 92 -17.11 10.38 4.11
C HIS A 92 -18.19 9.32 3.83
N SER A 93 -19.16 9.14 4.74
CA SER A 93 -20.28 8.22 4.56
C SER A 93 -21.09 8.45 3.28
N PRO A 94 -21.26 9.68 2.73
CA PRO A 94 -21.99 9.86 1.47
C PRO A 94 -21.31 9.16 0.26
N TYR A 95 -20.02 8.85 0.34
CA TYR A 95 -19.30 8.15 -0.73
C TYR A 95 -19.52 6.64 -0.75
N TRP A 96 -20.13 6.07 0.29
CA TRP A 96 -20.43 4.63 0.35
C TRP A 96 -21.52 4.23 -0.64
N ALA A 97 -22.57 5.03 -0.80
CA ALA A 97 -23.66 4.73 -1.71
C ALA A 97 -23.20 4.68 -3.19
N PRO A 98 -22.42 5.65 -3.70
CA PRO A 98 -21.78 5.53 -5.02
C PRO A 98 -20.82 4.35 -5.12
N ALA A 99 -20.16 3.95 -4.02
CA ALA A 99 -19.35 2.75 -3.97
C ALA A 99 -20.19 1.44 -3.98
N GLY A 100 -21.52 1.52 -3.95
CA GLY A 100 -22.43 0.38 -3.89
C GLY A 100 -22.45 -0.30 -2.53
N ALA A 101 -22.31 0.47 -1.44
CA ALA A 101 -22.46 0.03 -0.07
C ALA A 101 -23.31 1.00 0.75
N THR A 102 -23.75 0.53 1.92
CA THR A 102 -24.49 1.32 2.90
C THR A 102 -23.63 1.46 4.14
N PHE A 103 -23.35 2.71 4.53
CA PHE A 103 -22.66 3.03 5.78
C PHE A 103 -23.50 2.57 6.98
N PRO A 104 -22.91 2.03 8.06
CA PRO A 104 -23.67 1.60 9.23
C PRO A 104 -24.37 2.78 9.91
N GLN A 105 -25.39 2.48 10.72
CA GLN A 105 -25.90 3.43 11.70
C GLN A 105 -25.26 3.10 13.06
N VAL A 106 -24.76 4.13 13.73
CA VAL A 106 -24.13 4.02 15.05
C VAL A 106 -24.92 4.86 16.03
N ASN A 107 -25.09 4.36 17.25
CA ASN A 107 -25.77 5.06 18.31
C ASN A 107 -24.89 6.22 18.83
N GLY A 108 -25.43 7.44 18.76
CA GLY A 108 -24.72 8.66 19.11
C GLY A 108 -23.91 9.25 17.96
N ASN A 109 -23.31 10.42 18.20
CA ASN A 109 -22.48 11.10 17.21
C ASN A 109 -21.05 10.53 17.28
N ILE A 110 -20.49 10.16 16.14
CA ILE A 110 -19.09 9.74 16.06
C ILE A 110 -18.21 10.96 15.81
N VAL A 111 -17.21 11.15 16.67
CA VAL A 111 -16.21 12.22 16.57
C VAL A 111 -14.80 11.64 16.62
N THR A 112 -13.84 12.35 16.01
CA THR A 112 -12.42 12.05 16.19
C THR A 112 -11.96 12.53 17.56
N CYS A 113 -11.33 11.66 18.35
CA CYS A 113 -10.90 11.93 19.71
C CYS A 113 -9.38 11.77 19.88
N THR A 114 -8.78 12.65 20.69
CA THR A 114 -7.35 12.60 21.06
C THR A 114 -7.07 11.61 22.19
N THR A 115 -8.08 11.26 23.00
CA THR A 115 -7.98 10.27 24.08
C THR A 115 -8.95 9.12 23.80
N ALA A 116 -8.57 7.87 24.12
CA ALA A 116 -9.40 6.68 23.86
C ALA A 116 -10.64 6.56 24.77
N LEU A 117 -11.02 7.63 25.47
CA LEU A 117 -12.20 7.68 26.32
C LEU A 117 -13.45 7.64 25.43
N GLN A 118 -14.43 6.78 25.77
CA GLN A 118 -15.67 6.59 25.00
C GLN A 118 -15.47 6.10 23.55
N LYS A 119 -14.44 5.28 23.31
CA LYS A 119 -14.21 4.62 22.01
C LYS A 119 -15.49 3.94 21.51
N VAL A 120 -15.77 4.08 20.20
CA VAL A 120 -16.85 3.34 19.54
C VAL A 120 -16.60 1.84 19.69
N VAL A 121 -17.55 1.12 20.30
CA VAL A 121 -17.51 -0.33 20.44
C VAL A 121 -18.50 -0.99 19.47
N PHE A 122 -18.31 -2.28 19.20
CA PHE A 122 -19.13 -2.99 18.21
C PHE A 122 -20.64 -2.93 18.51
N THR A 123 -21.03 -2.94 19.79
CA THR A 123 -22.42 -2.84 20.23
C THR A 123 -23.07 -1.49 19.97
N ASP A 124 -22.29 -0.47 19.62
CA ASP A 124 -22.82 0.85 19.26
C ASP A 124 -23.42 0.86 17.85
N ILE A 125 -23.11 -0.14 17.01
CA ILE A 125 -23.67 -0.25 15.67
C ILE A 125 -25.11 -0.77 15.78
N THR A 126 -26.08 0.12 15.54
CA THR A 126 -27.52 -0.21 15.57
C THR A 126 -28.01 -0.78 14.25
N ASN A 127 -27.36 -0.43 13.14
CA ASN A 127 -27.58 -1.03 11.83
C ASN A 127 -26.23 -1.30 11.16
N GLN A 128 -26.00 -2.54 10.75
CA GLN A 128 -24.72 -2.98 10.20
C GLN A 128 -24.43 -2.42 8.80
N GLY A 129 -25.43 -1.89 8.08
CA GLY A 129 -25.28 -1.47 6.69
C GLY A 129 -24.88 -2.65 5.80
N THR A 130 -23.91 -2.45 4.90
CA THR A 130 -23.32 -3.56 4.14
C THR A 130 -22.42 -4.39 5.06
N SER A 131 -22.67 -5.70 5.11
CA SER A 131 -21.93 -6.63 5.96
C SER A 131 -20.73 -7.28 5.26
N LEU A 132 -19.74 -7.71 6.05
CA LEU A 132 -18.63 -8.55 5.60
C LEU A 132 -19.13 -9.85 5.01
N GLN A 133 -20.12 -10.50 5.64
CA GLN A 133 -20.65 -11.78 5.18
C GLN A 133 -21.26 -11.69 3.78
N SER A 134 -21.84 -10.54 3.39
CA SER A 134 -22.44 -10.38 2.06
C SER A 134 -21.39 -10.11 0.97
N VAL A 135 -20.24 -9.51 1.32
CA VAL A 135 -19.18 -9.16 0.37
C VAL A 135 -18.10 -10.22 0.28
N PHE A 136 -17.72 -10.83 1.42
CA PHE A 136 -16.63 -11.78 1.54
C PHE A 136 -17.17 -13.16 1.91
N PRO A 137 -17.52 -14.00 0.92
CA PRO A 137 -18.18 -15.27 1.15
C PRO A 137 -17.28 -16.21 1.98
N GLY A 138 -17.92 -17.00 2.85
CA GLY A 138 -17.22 -17.93 3.75
C GLY A 138 -16.50 -17.27 4.92
N TRP A 139 -16.49 -15.93 5.02
CA TRP A 139 -16.03 -15.29 6.23
C TRP A 139 -17.00 -15.54 7.40
N THR A 140 -16.45 -15.84 8.56
CA THR A 140 -17.19 -16.09 9.80
C THR A 140 -16.50 -15.39 10.97
N CYS A 141 -17.29 -14.93 11.93
CA CYS A 141 -16.81 -14.35 13.18
C CYS A 141 -15.94 -15.37 13.94
N LYS A 142 -14.84 -14.90 14.54
CA LYS A 142 -13.94 -15.73 15.36
C LYS A 142 -14.33 -15.79 16.84
N THR A 143 -15.36 -15.06 17.23
CA THR A 143 -15.99 -15.10 18.56
C THR A 143 -17.31 -15.84 18.50
N GLN A 144 -17.98 -15.97 19.65
CA GLN A 144 -19.34 -16.52 19.75
C GLN A 144 -20.43 -15.62 19.13
N TYR A 145 -20.08 -14.47 18.54
CA TYR A 145 -21.04 -13.58 17.91
C TYR A 145 -21.60 -14.19 16.62
N GLN A 146 -22.93 -14.33 16.54
CA GLN A 146 -23.63 -14.97 15.42
C GLN A 146 -24.31 -13.98 14.45
N GLY A 147 -24.17 -12.68 14.65
CA GLY A 147 -24.80 -11.67 13.80
C GLY A 147 -23.96 -11.24 12.60
N SER A 148 -24.55 -10.37 11.76
CA SER A 148 -23.86 -9.68 10.67
C SER A 148 -22.84 -8.69 11.22
N VAL A 149 -21.68 -8.57 10.57
CA VAL A 149 -20.65 -7.60 10.94
C VAL A 149 -20.48 -6.61 9.81
N SER A 150 -20.60 -5.32 10.11
CA SER A 150 -20.45 -4.25 9.13
C SER A 150 -19.06 -4.26 8.48
N LEU A 151 -19.00 -3.96 7.18
CA LEU A 151 -17.75 -3.60 6.50
C LEU A 151 -17.02 -2.47 7.23
N TRP A 152 -17.76 -1.53 7.81
CA TRP A 152 -17.18 -0.40 8.51
C TRP A 152 -16.42 -0.83 9.76
N TRP A 153 -16.90 -1.85 10.47
CA TRP A 153 -16.27 -2.31 11.71
C TRP A 153 -14.84 -2.82 11.46
N VAL A 154 -14.60 -3.51 10.35
CA VAL A 154 -13.23 -3.96 10.03
C VAL A 154 -12.31 -2.81 9.60
N LEU A 155 -12.86 -1.72 9.07
CA LEU A 155 -12.09 -0.51 8.78
C LEU A 155 -11.67 0.20 10.08
N ASN A 156 -12.57 0.26 11.06
CA ASN A 156 -12.38 0.93 12.36
C ASN A 156 -11.53 0.13 13.34
N ALA A 157 -11.83 -1.17 13.50
CA ALA A 157 -11.26 -2.02 14.53
C ALA A 157 -10.75 -3.36 13.93
N PRO A 158 -9.78 -3.34 12.99
CA PRO A 158 -9.29 -4.55 12.33
C PRO A 158 -8.66 -5.58 13.29
N ASN A 159 -8.22 -5.16 14.48
CA ASN A 159 -7.62 -6.05 15.47
C ASN A 159 -8.62 -6.54 16.53
N ASP A 160 -9.92 -6.32 16.32
CA ASP A 160 -10.96 -6.82 17.22
C ASP A 160 -10.97 -8.36 17.27
N ALA A 161 -11.35 -8.91 18.43
CA ALA A 161 -11.46 -10.35 18.64
C ALA A 161 -12.43 -11.02 17.64
N ILE A 162 -13.46 -10.31 17.16
CA ILE A 162 -14.38 -10.78 16.10
C ILE A 162 -13.61 -11.22 14.85
N PHE A 163 -12.45 -10.62 14.58
CA PHE A 163 -11.58 -10.95 13.44
C PHE A 163 -10.43 -11.90 13.79
N GLY A 164 -10.33 -12.37 15.04
CA GLY A 164 -9.22 -13.18 15.54
C GLY A 164 -8.09 -12.36 16.19
N GLY A 165 -8.35 -11.10 16.56
CA GLY A 165 -7.37 -10.25 17.22
C GLY A 165 -6.30 -9.69 16.26
N ALA A 166 -5.17 -9.25 16.81
CA ALA A 166 -4.08 -8.64 16.04
C ALA A 166 -3.41 -9.57 15.01
N ALA A 167 -3.44 -10.89 15.25
CA ALA A 167 -2.94 -11.91 14.32
C ALA A 167 -4.04 -12.47 13.41
N GLY A 168 -5.27 -11.97 13.54
CA GLY A 168 -6.43 -12.42 12.80
C GLY A 168 -6.48 -11.90 11.36
N SER A 169 -7.62 -12.12 10.70
CA SER A 169 -7.81 -11.73 9.29
C SER A 169 -8.19 -10.25 9.11
N GLY A 170 -8.35 -9.50 10.19
CA GLY A 170 -8.99 -8.18 10.12
C GLY A 170 -8.14 -7.13 9.39
N GLN A 171 -6.81 -7.16 9.45
CA GLN A 171 -5.98 -6.27 8.62
C GLN A 171 -6.13 -6.57 7.12
N LEU A 172 -6.13 -7.86 6.74
CA LEU A 172 -6.37 -8.25 5.35
C LEU A 172 -7.76 -7.77 4.89
N LEU A 173 -8.80 -8.07 5.68
CA LEU A 173 -10.17 -7.66 5.38
C LEU A 173 -10.33 -6.15 5.33
N ARG A 174 -9.62 -5.38 6.15
CA ARG A 174 -9.62 -3.90 6.11
C ARG A 174 -9.13 -3.38 4.77
N HIS A 175 -7.99 -3.88 4.29
CA HIS A 175 -7.44 -3.45 3.00
C HIS A 175 -8.27 -3.94 1.82
N LEU A 176 -8.78 -5.17 1.87
CA LEU A 176 -9.72 -5.68 0.86
C LEU A 176 -11.03 -4.88 0.85
N THR A 177 -11.55 -4.49 2.01
CA THR A 177 -12.77 -3.65 2.12
C THR A 177 -12.54 -2.29 1.47
N ALA A 178 -11.41 -1.62 1.77
CA ALA A 178 -11.07 -0.36 1.12
C ALA A 178 -10.91 -0.52 -0.40
N ALA A 179 -10.25 -1.58 -0.86
CA ALA A 179 -10.13 -1.88 -2.29
C ALA A 179 -11.48 -2.14 -2.97
N TRP A 180 -12.39 -2.86 -2.30
CA TRP A 180 -13.73 -3.13 -2.81
C TRP A 180 -14.58 -1.86 -2.91
N LEU A 181 -14.49 -0.97 -1.92
CA LEU A 181 -15.15 0.35 -1.94
C LEU A 181 -14.56 1.23 -3.05
N ASN A 182 -13.23 1.27 -3.19
CA ASN A 182 -12.57 1.97 -4.30
C ASN A 182 -13.01 1.46 -5.66
N ALA A 183 -13.08 0.14 -5.86
CA ALA A 183 -13.54 -0.47 -7.10
C ALA A 183 -14.98 -0.09 -7.45
N GLY A 184 -15.84 0.10 -6.45
CA GLY A 184 -17.22 0.57 -6.64
C GLY A 184 -17.33 2.07 -6.90
N TYR A 185 -16.46 2.87 -6.28
CA TYR A 185 -16.53 4.32 -6.35
C TYR A 185 -15.87 4.88 -7.62
N PHE A 186 -14.69 4.36 -7.96
CA PHE A 186 -13.87 4.82 -9.07
C PHE A 186 -14.12 4.00 -10.33
N THR A 187 -15.26 4.24 -10.97
CA THR A 187 -15.75 3.46 -12.12
C THR A 187 -15.53 4.14 -13.48
N SER A 188 -15.36 5.47 -13.46
CA SER A 188 -15.21 6.28 -14.68
C SER A 188 -13.92 5.95 -15.42
N ASN A 189 -13.90 6.13 -16.74
CA ASN A 189 -12.69 5.87 -17.55
C ASN A 189 -11.50 6.74 -17.14
N SER A 190 -11.70 7.93 -16.57
CA SER A 190 -10.63 8.87 -16.19
C SER A 190 -10.15 8.71 -14.76
N THR A 191 -10.84 7.91 -13.93
CA THR A 191 -10.46 7.66 -12.54
C THR A 191 -10.50 6.18 -12.16
N ARG A 192 -10.62 5.28 -13.13
CA ARG A 192 -10.86 3.84 -12.91
C ARG A 192 -9.89 3.25 -11.88
N TYR A 193 -10.42 2.53 -10.89
CA TYR A 193 -9.60 1.75 -9.99
C TYR A 193 -8.97 0.55 -10.71
N PRO A 194 -7.69 0.21 -10.46
CA PRO A 194 -7.00 -0.89 -11.14
C PRO A 194 -7.58 -2.30 -10.91
N MET A 195 -8.52 -2.45 -9.97
CA MET A 195 -9.18 -3.71 -9.65
C MET A 195 -10.70 -3.59 -9.67
N THR A 196 -11.37 -4.67 -10.05
CA THR A 196 -12.83 -4.79 -9.94
C THR A 196 -13.22 -5.35 -8.58
N LYS A 197 -14.48 -5.14 -8.16
CA LYS A 197 -15.04 -5.78 -6.96
C LYS A 197 -14.88 -7.29 -6.97
N ALA A 198 -15.12 -7.94 -8.12
CA ALA A 198 -14.99 -9.38 -8.28
C ALA A 198 -13.55 -9.87 -8.02
N GLN A 199 -12.54 -9.13 -8.52
CA GLN A 199 -11.13 -9.48 -8.26
C GLN A 199 -10.79 -9.37 -6.76
N VAL A 200 -11.32 -8.37 -6.06
CA VAL A 200 -11.11 -8.22 -4.61
C VAL A 200 -11.76 -9.37 -3.83
N VAL A 201 -12.96 -9.79 -4.23
CA VAL A 201 -13.66 -10.95 -3.62
C VAL A 201 -12.94 -12.27 -3.92
N ASP A 202 -12.36 -12.41 -5.11
CA ASP A 202 -11.54 -13.57 -5.49
C ASP A 202 -10.27 -13.66 -4.64
N MET A 203 -9.58 -12.54 -4.40
CA MET A 203 -8.44 -12.49 -3.46
C MET A 203 -8.81 -13.05 -2.09
N TRP A 204 -9.94 -12.61 -1.51
CA TRP A 204 -10.44 -13.14 -0.25
C TRP A 204 -10.70 -14.64 -0.34
N THR A 205 -11.39 -15.08 -1.39
CA THR A 205 -11.81 -16.48 -1.55
C THR A 205 -10.60 -17.42 -1.64
N GLN A 206 -9.54 -17.01 -2.34
CA GLN A 206 -8.31 -17.80 -2.41
C GLN A 206 -7.58 -17.78 -1.07
N LEU A 207 -7.31 -16.61 -0.48
CA LEU A 207 -6.57 -16.48 0.77
C LEU A 207 -7.25 -17.20 1.94
N SER A 208 -8.59 -17.14 2.02
CA SER A 208 -9.35 -17.79 3.09
C SER A 208 -9.34 -19.32 2.98
N LYS A 209 -9.16 -19.87 1.77
CA LYS A 209 -9.15 -21.33 1.53
C LYS A 209 -7.76 -21.94 1.56
N THR A 210 -6.77 -21.24 0.97
CA THR A 210 -5.44 -21.81 0.73
C THR A 210 -4.33 -21.06 1.48
N GLY A 211 -4.64 -19.91 2.10
CA GLY A 211 -3.66 -19.01 2.70
C GLY A 211 -2.88 -18.19 1.67
N MET A 212 -3.11 -18.39 0.37
CA MET A 212 -2.31 -17.82 -0.71
C MET A 212 -3.19 -17.33 -1.86
N TYR A 213 -2.81 -16.23 -2.50
CA TYR A 213 -3.49 -15.67 -3.67
C TYR A 213 -2.62 -15.81 -4.91
N CYS A 214 -3.20 -16.27 -6.01
CA CYS A 214 -2.55 -16.29 -7.30
C CYS A 214 -3.14 -15.24 -8.26
N PRO A 215 -2.40 -14.16 -8.58
CA PRO A 215 -2.82 -13.20 -9.57
C PRO A 215 -3.04 -13.83 -10.95
N GLY A 216 -4.27 -13.78 -11.46
CA GLY A 216 -4.60 -14.12 -12.85
C GLY A 216 -4.75 -15.62 -13.18
N SER A 217 -4.63 -16.53 -12.20
CA SER A 217 -4.96 -17.96 -12.37
C SER A 217 -5.04 -18.65 -11.01
N MET A 218 -5.64 -19.85 -10.92
CA MET A 218 -5.67 -20.62 -9.65
C MET A 218 -4.32 -21.27 -9.30
N LYS A 219 -3.34 -21.28 -10.22
CA LYS A 219 -2.02 -21.88 -10.02
C LYS A 219 -0.95 -20.96 -10.56
N CYS A 220 -0.09 -20.45 -9.68
CA CYS A 220 1.00 -19.56 -10.04
C CYS A 220 2.30 -19.99 -9.36
N SER A 221 3.43 -19.69 -9.99
CA SER A 221 4.76 -20.04 -9.46
C SER A 221 5.21 -19.15 -8.30
N LYS A 222 4.56 -17.98 -8.12
CA LYS A 222 4.85 -17.01 -7.07
C LYS A 222 3.55 -16.50 -6.45
N PRO A 223 2.86 -17.33 -5.65
CA PRO A 223 1.66 -16.92 -4.94
C PRO A 223 1.95 -15.85 -3.89
N TRP A 224 0.98 -14.98 -3.64
CA TRP A 224 1.06 -13.90 -2.67
C TRP A 224 0.41 -14.31 -1.35
N SER A 225 1.12 -14.07 -0.26
CA SER A 225 0.63 -14.13 1.12
C SER A 225 -0.36 -12.99 1.42
N PRO A 226 -1.12 -13.06 2.53
CA PRO A 226 -1.94 -11.95 3.01
C PRO A 226 -1.17 -10.63 3.15
N ALA A 227 0.07 -10.70 3.64
CA ALA A 227 0.92 -9.52 3.83
C ALA A 227 1.31 -8.88 2.50
N GLU A 228 1.61 -9.67 1.46
CA GLU A 228 1.92 -9.18 0.12
C GLU A 228 0.69 -8.55 -0.55
N VAL A 229 -0.49 -9.14 -0.35
CA VAL A 229 -1.75 -8.54 -0.83
C VAL A 229 -2.03 -7.21 -0.13
N ILE A 230 -1.84 -7.12 1.19
CA ILE A 230 -1.95 -5.86 1.93
C ILE A 230 -0.96 -4.82 1.40
N ALA A 231 0.30 -5.21 1.19
CA ALA A 231 1.34 -4.31 0.69
C ALA A 231 1.02 -3.81 -0.73
N TYR A 232 0.54 -4.68 -1.61
CA TYR A 232 0.10 -4.32 -2.95
C TYR A 232 -1.04 -3.30 -2.90
N ILE A 233 -2.11 -3.57 -2.13
CA ILE A 233 -3.26 -2.67 -2.04
C ILE A 233 -2.86 -1.34 -1.42
N SER A 234 -2.05 -1.36 -0.35
CA SER A 234 -1.58 -0.16 0.33
C SER A 234 -0.70 0.70 -0.57
N GLY A 235 0.11 0.06 -1.43
CA GLY A 235 0.94 0.75 -2.42
C GLY A 235 0.16 1.46 -3.52
N MET A 236 -1.14 1.19 -3.66
CA MET A 236 -1.98 1.89 -4.63
C MET A 236 -2.53 3.21 -4.10
N TYR A 237 -2.80 3.38 -2.81
CA TYR A 237 -3.56 4.53 -2.31
C TYR A 237 -2.95 5.89 -2.71
N ASP A 238 -3.77 6.72 -3.38
CA ASP A 238 -3.44 8.12 -3.66
C ASP A 238 -3.55 8.95 -2.37
N ASP A 239 -4.56 8.63 -1.55
CA ASP A 239 -4.84 9.27 -0.28
C ASP A 239 -4.65 8.29 0.89
N ASN A 240 -3.57 8.50 1.63
CA ASN A 240 -3.19 7.74 2.83
C ASN A 240 -3.66 8.45 4.11
N ALA A 241 -4.96 8.72 4.21
CA ALA A 241 -5.59 9.13 5.46
C ALA A 241 -5.33 8.13 6.61
N ALA A 242 -5.06 8.67 7.79
CA ALA A 242 -4.96 7.89 9.01
C ALA A 242 -6.33 7.31 9.39
N VAL A 243 -6.34 6.15 10.07
CA VAL A 243 -7.52 5.75 10.84
C VAL A 243 -7.40 6.42 12.19
N ASP A 244 -8.20 7.46 12.37
CA ASP A 244 -8.25 8.18 13.64
C ASP A 244 -8.91 7.33 14.72
N ASN A 245 -8.66 7.70 15.98
CA ASN A 245 -9.44 7.18 17.09
C ASN A 245 -10.84 7.79 17.02
N LEU A 246 -11.84 6.95 16.78
CA LEU A 246 -13.25 7.34 16.76
C LEU A 246 -13.90 7.08 18.13
N CYS A 247 -14.56 8.09 18.66
CA CYS A 247 -15.29 8.05 19.92
C CYS A 247 -16.74 8.47 19.74
N LYS A 248 -17.59 8.08 20.68
CA LYS A 248 -18.94 8.62 20.81
C LYS A 248 -18.91 9.93 21.57
N GLN A 249 -19.71 10.89 21.12
CA GLN A 249 -20.02 12.12 21.83
C GLN A 249 -21.33 11.99 22.62
#